data_AF-A0A2G7GQI9-F1
#
_entry.id   AF-A0A2G7GQI9-F1
#
_cell.length_a   1.000
_cell.length_b   1.000
_cell.length_c   1.000
_cell.angle_alpha   90.00
_cell.angle_beta   90.00
_cell.angle_gamma   90.00
#
_symmetry.space_group_name_H-M   'P 1'
#
loop_
_entity.id
_entity.type
_entity.pdbx_description
1 polymer ?
#
loop_
_entity_poly.entity_id
_entity_poly.type
_entity_poly.pdbx_seq_one_letter_code
_entity_poly.pdbx_strand_id
1 'polypeptide(L)'
;MSLQELKEKAYQLSVSDHLALISAVIQSLRNAFQIEWQYLVSCPHPWRKQLYIKGHKLLASTFWRNMVTNQLSPEQAVEKWDLPLAAICDILQYYESHQELLKLEADEERYRLEVKGVLFKPTNIA
;
A
#
# COMPACT_ATOMS: atom_id res chain seq x y z
N MET A 1 16.27 -0.63 16.77
CA MET A 1 15.91 0.60 16.04
C MET A 1 14.53 0.39 15.45
N SER A 2 13.57 1.26 15.74
CA SER A 2 12.19 1.12 15.28
C SER A 2 12.04 1.59 13.82
N LEU A 3 10.95 1.19 13.16
CA LEU A 3 10.61 1.70 11.82
C LEU A 3 10.45 3.22 11.80
N GLN A 4 9.89 3.80 12.87
CA GLN A 4 9.75 5.26 12.98
C GLN A 4 11.11 5.95 13.07
N GLU A 5 12.03 5.45 13.89
CA GLU A 5 13.40 6.00 14.00
C GLU A 5 14.15 5.94 12.66
N LEU A 6 13.97 4.86 11.89
CA LEU A 6 14.54 4.73 10.55
C LEU A 6 13.98 5.77 9.59
N LYS A 7 12.67 6.03 9.64
CA LYS A 7 12.01 7.06 8.82
C LYS A 7 12.52 8.45 9.15
N GLU A 8 12.63 8.81 10.43
CA GLU A 8 13.16 10.11 10.85
C GLU A 8 14.61 10.33 10.38
N LYS A 9 15.43 9.28 10.46
CA LYS A 9 16.80 9.32 9.93
C LYS A 9 16.82 9.48 8.41
N ALA A 10 15.91 8.81 7.69
CA ALA A 10 15.83 8.92 6.23
C ALA A 10 15.53 10.35 5.77
N TYR A 11 14.76 11.14 6.54
CA TYR A 11 14.49 12.55 6.20
C TYR A 11 15.72 13.47 6.28
N GLN A 12 16.80 13.04 6.93
CA GLN A 12 18.06 13.79 6.99
C GLN A 12 18.99 13.49 5.80
N LEU A 13 18.60 12.56 4.93
CA LEU A 13 19.40 12.12 3.79
C LEU A 13 19.08 12.92 2.52
N SER A 14 19.92 12.77 1.50
CA SER A 14 19.58 13.22 0.14
C SER A 14 18.33 12.50 -0.36
N VAL A 15 17.60 13.09 -1.30
CA VAL A 15 16.40 12.47 -1.91
C VAL A 15 16.71 11.07 -2.45
N SER A 16 17.87 10.91 -3.10
CA SER A 16 18.30 9.62 -3.65
C SER A 16 18.50 8.58 -2.56
N ASP A 17 19.23 8.95 -1.49
CA ASP A 17 19.56 8.04 -0.40
C ASP A 17 18.34 7.71 0.47
N HIS A 18 17.44 8.68 0.68
CA HIS A 18 16.14 8.47 1.31
C HIS A 18 15.36 7.38 0.55
N LEU A 19 15.17 7.57 -0.75
CA LEU A 19 14.40 6.63 -1.58
C LEU A 19 15.04 5.25 -1.63
N ALA A 20 16.37 5.17 -1.69
CA ALA A 20 17.10 3.91 -1.68
C ALA A 20 16.92 3.17 -0.35
N LEU A 21 17.10 3.87 0.78
CA LEU A 21 16.94 3.30 2.11
C LEU A 21 15.52 2.79 2.34
N ILE A 22 14.51 3.62 2.10
CA ILE A 22 13.11 3.22 2.31
C ILE A 22 12.72 2.07 1.36
N SER A 23 13.20 2.08 0.11
CA SER A 23 12.97 0.97 -0.81
C SER A 23 13.59 -0.34 -0.33
N ALA A 24 14.80 -0.29 0.23
CA ALA A 24 15.45 -1.46 0.80
C ALA A 24 14.70 -1.99 2.04
N VAL A 25 14.22 -1.10 2.92
CA VAL A 25 13.40 -1.50 4.09
C VAL A 25 12.10 -2.16 3.64
N ILE A 26 11.38 -1.58 2.68
CA ILE A 26 10.16 -2.17 2.10
C ILE A 26 10.45 -3.56 1.54
N GLN A 27 11.54 -3.72 0.78
CA GLN A 27 11.90 -5.01 0.21
C GLN A 27 12.22 -6.05 1.29
N SER A 28 12.95 -5.68 2.34
CA SER A 28 13.25 -6.56 3.46
C SER A 28 11.99 -7.00 4.21
N LEU A 29 11.06 -6.08 4.45
CA LEU A 29 9.77 -6.40 5.07
C LEU A 29 8.96 -7.36 4.19
N ARG A 30 8.85 -7.09 2.89
CA ARG A 30 8.18 -8.00 1.93
C ARG A 30 8.77 -9.40 1.95
N ASN A 31 10.11 -9.52 2.00
CA ASN A 31 10.78 -10.81 2.04
C ASN A 31 10.55 -11.55 3.36
N ALA A 32 10.26 -10.85 4.45
CA ALA A 32 9.92 -11.48 5.72
C ALA A 32 8.52 -12.11 5.72
N PHE A 33 7.61 -11.63 4.87
CA PHE A 33 6.28 -12.21 4.71
C PHE A 33 6.29 -13.28 3.60
N GLN A 34 6.27 -14.54 3.99
CA GLN A 34 6.16 -15.68 3.08
C GLN A 34 4.70 -16.08 2.88
N ILE A 35 3.88 -15.18 2.32
CA ILE A 35 2.48 -15.48 1.99
C ILE A 35 2.32 -15.48 0.47
N GLU A 36 1.84 -16.62 -0.05
CA GLU A 36 1.41 -16.73 -1.44
C GLU A 36 -0.05 -16.30 -1.54
N TRP A 37 -0.28 -15.20 -2.25
CA TRP A 37 -1.62 -14.68 -2.49
C TRP A 37 -2.25 -15.32 -3.71
N GLN A 38 -3.51 -15.73 -3.62
CA GLN A 38 -4.24 -16.31 -4.74
C GLN A 38 -4.74 -15.22 -5.70
N TYR A 39 -5.18 -14.09 -5.15
CA TYR A 39 -5.82 -12.99 -5.86
C TYR A 39 -5.06 -11.68 -5.75
N LEU A 40 -3.95 -11.59 -5.00
CA LEU A 40 -3.15 -10.37 -4.93
C LEU A 40 -1.89 -10.47 -5.78
N VAL A 41 -1.64 -9.48 -6.63
CA VAL A 41 -0.52 -9.48 -7.57
C VAL A 41 0.25 -8.17 -7.51
N SER A 42 1.56 -8.27 -7.73
CA SER A 42 2.39 -7.09 -7.98
C SER A 42 2.09 -6.55 -9.38
N CYS A 43 1.89 -5.25 -9.51
CA CYS A 43 1.81 -4.57 -10.79
C CYS A 43 3.17 -3.94 -11.11
N PRO A 44 3.68 -4.02 -12.35
CA PRO A 44 4.93 -3.37 -12.74
C PRO A 44 4.73 -1.84 -12.84
N HIS A 45 4.60 -1.17 -11.71
CA HIS A 45 4.57 0.29 -11.61
C HIS A 45 5.89 0.78 -11.01
N PRO A 46 6.55 1.81 -11.58
CA PRO A 46 7.89 2.22 -11.15
C PRO A 46 7.94 2.71 -9.70
N TRP A 47 6.84 3.21 -9.15
CA TRP A 47 6.79 3.84 -7.83
C TRP A 47 5.77 3.24 -6.87
N ARG A 48 4.88 2.35 -7.34
CA ARG A 48 3.80 1.85 -6.51
C ARG A 48 4.03 0.38 -6.20
N LYS A 49 4.14 0.06 -4.91
CA LYS A 49 4.58 -1.26 -4.43
C LYS A 49 3.45 -2.13 -3.86
N GLN A 50 2.37 -1.50 -3.39
CA GLN A 50 1.20 -2.20 -2.86
C GLN A 50 0.57 -3.15 -3.90
N LEU A 51 0.04 -4.27 -3.41
CA LEU A 51 -0.57 -5.29 -4.26
C LEU A 51 -1.93 -4.86 -4.81
N TYR A 52 -2.20 -5.34 -6.03
CA TYR A 52 -3.47 -5.18 -6.74
C TYR A 52 -4.29 -6.45 -6.66
N ILE A 53 -5.60 -6.34 -6.82
CA ILE A 53 -6.42 -7.54 -7.07
C ILE A 53 -6.20 -7.99 -8.51
N LYS A 54 -5.91 -9.28 -8.70
CA LYS A 54 -5.72 -9.94 -9.98
C LYS A 54 -6.94 -9.69 -10.88
N GLY A 55 -6.70 -9.13 -12.07
CA GLY A 55 -7.77 -8.76 -13.01
C GLY A 55 -8.38 -7.38 -12.76
N HIS A 56 -7.96 -6.64 -11.73
CA HIS A 56 -8.46 -5.31 -11.41
C HIS A 56 -7.34 -4.25 -11.41
N LYS A 57 -7.70 -3.01 -11.73
CA LYS A 57 -6.79 -1.84 -11.74
C LYS A 57 -6.66 -1.15 -10.38
N LEU A 58 -7.25 -1.72 -9.34
CA LEU A 58 -7.33 -1.11 -8.01
C LEU A 58 -6.50 -1.90 -6.99
N LEU A 59 -5.97 -1.17 -6.01
CA LEU A 59 -5.17 -1.71 -4.92
C LEU A 59 -6.03 -2.47 -3.93
N ALA A 60 -5.50 -3.54 -3.35
CA ALA A 60 -6.16 -4.26 -2.26
C ALA A 60 -6.53 -3.32 -1.10
N SER A 61 -5.65 -2.37 -0.78
CA SER A 61 -5.87 -1.37 0.27
C SER A 61 -7.06 -0.43 0.00
N THR A 62 -7.43 -0.23 -1.28
CA THR A 62 -8.60 0.58 -1.66
C THR A 62 -9.89 -0.19 -1.38
N PHE A 63 -9.93 -1.49 -1.68
CA PHE A 63 -11.06 -2.34 -1.34
C PHE A 63 -11.23 -2.45 0.18
N TRP A 64 -10.15 -2.75 0.90
CA TRP A 64 -10.18 -2.81 2.36
C TRP A 64 -10.71 -1.50 2.98
N ARG A 65 -10.18 -0.35 2.53
CA ARG A 65 -10.66 0.96 3.01
C ARG A 65 -12.14 1.16 2.70
N ASN A 66 -12.59 0.80 1.51
CA ASN A 66 -14.00 0.91 1.15
C ASN A 66 -14.88 0.03 2.04
N MET A 67 -14.46 -1.21 2.32
CA MET A 67 -15.17 -2.11 3.24
C MET A 67 -15.30 -1.49 4.62
N VAL A 68 -14.21 -0.98 5.20
CA VAL A 68 -14.23 -0.37 6.54
C VAL A 68 -15.08 0.89 6.56
N THR A 69 -14.91 1.79 5.59
CA THR A 69 -15.69 3.04 5.53
C THR A 69 -17.18 2.80 5.37
N ASN A 70 -17.57 1.78 4.60
CA ASN A 70 -18.98 1.45 4.35
C ASN A 70 -19.51 0.35 5.27
N GLN A 71 -18.71 -0.13 6.24
CA GLN A 71 -19.06 -1.20 7.18
C GLN A 71 -19.57 -2.47 6.48
N LEU A 72 -18.94 -2.83 5.36
CA LEU A 72 -19.35 -4.00 4.57
C LEU A 72 -18.85 -5.30 5.20
N SER A 73 -19.73 -6.30 5.27
CA SER A 73 -19.33 -7.68 5.55
C SER A 73 -18.58 -8.28 4.34
N PRO A 74 -17.84 -9.38 4.52
CA PRO A 74 -17.22 -10.10 3.40
C PRO A 74 -18.23 -10.55 2.33
N GLU A 75 -19.42 -10.97 2.71
CA GLU A 75 -20.48 -11.40 1.79
C GLU A 75 -21.04 -10.23 0.99
N GLN A 76 -21.28 -9.09 1.65
CA GLN A 76 -21.69 -7.86 0.97
C GLN A 76 -20.61 -7.34 0.02
N ALA A 77 -19.34 -7.52 0.37
CA ALA A 77 -18.20 -7.18 -0.49
C ALA A 77 -18.15 -8.05 -1.75
N VAL A 78 -18.37 -9.37 -1.61
CA VAL A 78 -18.49 -10.30 -2.75
C VAL A 78 -19.58 -9.82 -3.70
N GLU A 79 -20.78 -9.55 -3.19
CA GLU A 79 -21.91 -9.10 -4.01
C GLU A 79 -21.65 -7.75 -4.66
N LYS A 80 -21.11 -6.78 -3.91
CA LYS A 80 -20.87 -5.41 -4.39
C LYS A 80 -19.85 -5.33 -5.52
N TRP A 81 -18.79 -6.14 -5.45
CA TRP A 81 -17.68 -6.07 -6.40
C TRP A 81 -17.62 -7.22 -7.39
N ASP A 82 -18.55 -8.17 -7.29
CA ASP A 82 -18.56 -9.40 -8.08
C ASP A 82 -17.19 -10.12 -8.00
N LEU A 83 -16.67 -10.22 -6.77
CA LEU A 83 -15.38 -10.82 -6.47
C LEU A 83 -15.55 -12.16 -5.76
N PRO A 84 -14.72 -13.18 -6.04
CA PRO A 84 -14.73 -14.41 -5.27
C PRO A 84 -14.47 -14.15 -3.78
N LEU A 85 -15.12 -14.89 -2.89
CA LEU A 85 -14.91 -14.77 -1.45
C LEU A 85 -13.42 -14.91 -1.06
N ALA A 86 -12.70 -15.81 -1.73
CA ALA A 86 -11.26 -15.98 -1.54
C ALA A 86 -10.46 -14.69 -1.84
N ALA A 87 -10.87 -13.87 -2.81
CA ALA A 87 -10.24 -12.59 -3.07
C ALA A 87 -10.49 -11.60 -1.92
N ILE A 88 -11.69 -11.60 -1.34
CA ILE A 88 -12.02 -10.78 -0.16
C ILE A 88 -11.20 -11.22 1.05
N CYS A 89 -11.06 -12.52 1.28
CA CYS A 89 -10.20 -13.07 2.34
C CYS A 89 -8.74 -12.65 2.18
N ASP A 90 -8.17 -12.75 0.97
CA ASP A 90 -6.81 -12.30 0.69
C ASP A 90 -6.63 -10.81 1.02
N ILE A 91 -7.58 -9.95 0.67
CA ILE A 91 -7.53 -8.51 0.97
C ILE A 91 -7.50 -8.26 2.48
N LEU A 92 -8.38 -8.92 3.23
CA LEU A 92 -8.48 -8.78 4.69
C LEU A 92 -7.19 -9.25 5.36
N GLN A 93 -6.72 -10.44 5.00
CA GLN A 93 -5.49 -11.02 5.54
C GLN A 93 -4.28 -10.15 5.21
N TYR A 94 -4.18 -9.64 3.97
CA TYR A 94 -3.10 -8.75 3.56
C TYR A 94 -3.07 -7.49 4.42
N TYR A 95 -4.21 -6.84 4.64
CA TYR A 95 -4.23 -5.67 5.49
C TYR A 95 -3.89 -5.99 6.96
N GLU A 96 -4.49 -7.03 7.54
CA GLU A 96 -4.26 -7.40 8.95
C GLU A 96 -2.79 -7.72 9.24
N SER A 97 -2.12 -8.42 8.33
CA SER A 97 -0.73 -8.84 8.53
C SER A 97 0.32 -7.82 8.06
N HIS A 98 -0.04 -6.84 7.23
CA HIS A 98 0.93 -5.93 6.58
C HIS A 98 0.64 -4.44 6.81
N GLN A 99 -0.08 -4.05 7.87
CA GLN A 99 -0.45 -2.63 8.11
C GLN A 99 0.75 -1.67 8.06
N GLU A 100 1.85 -2.02 8.74
CA GLU A 100 3.05 -1.18 8.79
C GLU A 100 3.74 -1.09 7.43
N LEU A 101 3.83 -2.21 6.70
CA LEU A 101 4.38 -2.27 5.35
C LEU A 101 3.54 -1.39 4.40
N LEU A 102 2.22 -1.54 4.42
CA LEU A 102 1.30 -0.77 3.58
C LEU A 102 1.43 0.73 3.82
N LYS A 103 1.55 1.13 5.09
CA LYS A 103 1.80 2.53 5.47
C LYS A 103 3.14 3.03 4.94
N LEU A 104 4.19 2.23 5.05
CA LEU A 104 5.52 2.59 4.56
C LEU A 104 5.55 2.70 3.03
N GLU A 105 4.89 1.79 2.31
CA GLU A 105 4.75 1.85 0.85
C GLU A 105 3.96 3.08 0.40
N ALA A 106 2.88 3.45 1.11
CA ALA A 106 2.10 4.64 0.81
C ALA A 106 2.87 5.94 1.09
N ASP A 107 3.64 5.99 2.18
CA ASP A 107 4.49 7.14 2.52
C ASP A 107 5.64 7.30 1.51
N GLU A 108 6.23 6.20 1.03
CA GLU A 108 7.26 6.24 -0.03
C GLU A 108 6.70 6.71 -1.38
N GLU A 109 5.51 6.22 -1.77
CA GLU A 109 4.81 6.71 -2.97
C GLU A 109 4.52 8.21 -2.84
N ARG A 110 4.03 8.66 -1.68
CA ARG A 110 3.77 10.09 -1.42
C ARG A 110 5.03 10.92 -1.54
N TYR A 111 6.13 10.51 -0.91
CA TYR A 111 7.39 11.25 -0.95
C TYR A 111 7.93 11.38 -2.38
N ARG A 112 7.84 10.32 -3.20
CA ARG A 112 8.22 10.39 -4.63
C ARG A 112 7.41 11.42 -5.40
N LEU A 113 6.10 11.48 -5.13
CA LEU A 113 5.19 12.42 -5.78
C LEU A 113 5.45 13.86 -5.31
N GLU A 114 5.72 14.08 -4.02
CA GLU A 114 6.11 15.39 -3.47
C GLU A 114 7.40 15.90 -4.09
N VAL A 115 8.43 15.05 -4.21
CA VAL A 115 9.69 15.37 -4.90
C VAL A 115 9.49 15.75 -6.37
N LYS A 116 8.45 15.19 -7.02
CA LYS A 116 8.06 15.53 -8.39
C LYS A 116 7.17 16.77 -8.49
N GLY A 117 6.85 17.42 -7.37
CA GLY A 117 6.02 18.63 -7.33
C GLY A 117 4.52 18.36 -7.38
N VAL A 118 4.07 17.13 -7.15
CA VAL A 118 2.65 16.80 -7.08
C VAL A 118 2.09 17.30 -5.75
N LEU A 119 1.12 18.21 -5.81
CA LEU A 119 0.43 18.75 -4.64
C LEU A 119 -0.73 17.83 -4.24
N PHE A 120 -0.71 17.36 -2.99
CA PHE A 120 -1.74 16.46 -2.45
C PHE A 120 -2.92 17.17 -1.77
N LYS A 121 -2.76 18.45 -1.45
CA LYS A 121 -3.87 19.28 -0.97
C LYS A 121 -4.44 20.06 -2.14
N PRO A 122 -5.77 20.12 -2.30
CA PRO A 122 -6.35 21.11 -3.19
C PRO A 122 -5.87 22.48 -2.70
N THR A 123 -5.24 23.25 -3.57
CA THR A 123 -5.15 24.69 -3.38
C THR A 123 -6.60 25.15 -3.32
N ASN A 124 -7.07 25.65 -2.17
CA ASN A 124 -8.34 26.36 -2.13
C ASN A 124 -8.19 27.53 -3.11
N ILE A 125 -8.65 27.34 -4.35
CA ILE A 125 -8.88 28.43 -5.28
C ILE A 125 -10.15 29.08 -4.74
N ALA A 126 -9.96 30.11 -3.92
CA ALA A 126 -11.00 30.98 -3.42
C ALA A 126 -11.59 31.80 -4.58
#